data_AF-A0A2D6L6P1-F1
#
_entry.id   AF-A0A2D6L6P1-F1
#
_cell.length_a   1.000
_cell.length_b   1.000
_cell.length_c   1.000
_cell.angle_alpha   90.00
_cell.angle_beta   90.00
_cell.angle_gamma   90.00
#
_symmetry.space_group_name_H-M   'P 1'
#
loop_
_entity.id
_entity.type
_entity.pdbx_description
1 polymer ?
#
loop_
_entity_poly.entity_id
_entity_poly.type
_entity_poly.pdbx_seq_one_letter_code
_entity_poly.pdbx_strand_id
1 'polypeptide(L)' 'MARINFNQIFKSSSEPGKFSPRSRVRVGGVTLNSGVSFGKGIAFGGIDLAQFVENDFEVDIQGDLFIIKGIYADAQTTVS' A
#
# COMPACT_ATOMS: atom_id res chain seq x y z
N MET A 1 -9.88 10.77 -8.57
CA MET A 1 -9.29 9.87 -7.56
C MET A 1 -10.07 8.57 -7.58
N ALA A 2 -9.40 7.43 -7.40
CA ALA A 2 -9.97 6.10 -7.50
C ALA A 2 -9.83 5.34 -6.17
N ARG A 3 -10.84 4.56 -5.81
CA ARG A 3 -10.78 3.60 -4.71
C ARG A 3 -10.21 2.29 -5.25
N ILE A 4 -9.01 1.91 -4.80
CA ILE A 4 -8.26 0.77 -5.34
C ILE A 4 -7.84 -0.14 -4.19
N ASN A 5 -8.10 -1.43 -4.32
CA ASN A 5 -7.75 -2.39 -3.29
C ASN A 5 -6.24 -2.59 -3.19
N PHE A 6 -5.73 -2.85 -1.99
CA PHE A 6 -4.33 -3.21 -1.74
C PHE A 6 -3.80 -4.23 -2.76
N ASN A 7 -4.55 -5.29 -3.03
CA ASN A 7 -4.12 -6.40 -3.89
C ASN A 7 -4.00 -6.02 -5.39
N GLN A 8 -4.55 -4.87 -5.79
CA GLN A 8 -4.41 -4.32 -7.13
C GLN A 8 -3.15 -3.45 -7.27
N ILE A 9 -2.61 -2.92 -6.17
CA ILE A 9 -1.41 -2.07 -6.16
C ILE A 9 -0.18 -2.91 -5.80
N PHE A 10 -0.34 -3.89 -4.92
CA PHE A 10 0.72 -4.72 -4.39
C PHE A 10 0.50 -6.18 -4.72
N LYS A 11 1.59 -6.95 -4.72
CA LYS A 11 1.59 -8.41 -4.83
C LYS A 11 2.43 -8.99 -3.71
N SER A 12 2.10 -10.20 -3.27
CA SER A 12 2.99 -10.97 -2.39
C SER A 12 4.32 -11.23 -3.08
N SER A 13 5.39 -11.23 -2.29
CA SER A 13 6.72 -11.68 -2.71
C SER A 13 6.86 -13.19 -2.52
N SER A 14 8.02 -13.75 -2.88
CA SER A 14 8.38 -15.15 -2.59
C SER A 14 8.54 -15.43 -1.09
N GLU A 15 8.78 -14.40 -0.29
CA GLU A 15 8.88 -14.49 1.16
C GLU A 15 7.53 -14.27 1.85
N PRO A 16 7.14 -15.11 2.83
CA PRO A 16 5.91 -14.93 3.59
C PRO A 16 5.81 -13.57 4.26
N GLY A 17 4.65 -12.92 4.14
CA GLY A 17 4.40 -11.60 4.76
C GLY A 17 5.18 -10.44 4.11
N LYS A 18 5.83 -10.68 2.96
CA LYS A 18 6.45 -9.63 2.16
C LYS A 18 5.59 -9.29 0.95
N PHE A 19 5.59 -8.02 0.59
CA PHE A 19 4.86 -7.44 -0.51
C PHE A 19 5.78 -6.62 -1.40
N SER A 20 5.41 -6.48 -2.66
CA SER A 20 6.08 -5.60 -3.61
C SER A 20 5.05 -4.85 -4.45
N PRO A 21 5.35 -3.62 -4.89
CA PRO A 21 4.42 -2.87 -5.71
C PRO A 21 4.42 -3.41 -7.15
N ARG A 22 3.23 -3.46 -7.76
CA ARG A 22 3.02 -3.89 -9.14
C ARG A 22 3.44 -2.80 -10.14
N SER A 23 3.30 -1.54 -9.74
CA SER A 23 3.69 -0.31 -10.47
C SER A 23 4.37 0.68 -9.52
N ARG A 24 4.83 1.85 -9.98
CA ARG A 24 5.41 2.84 -9.05
C ARG A 24 4.35 3.34 -8.08
N VAL A 25 4.67 3.40 -6.79
CA VAL A 25 3.75 3.86 -5.75
C VAL A 25 4.36 5.06 -5.03
N ARG A 26 3.57 6.09 -4.75
CA ARG A 26 3.98 7.20 -3.88
C ARG A 26 3.07 7.29 -2.67
N VAL A 27 3.66 7.38 -1.49
CA VAL A 27 2.94 7.50 -0.22
C VAL A 27 3.77 8.36 0.75
N GLY A 28 3.13 9.30 1.45
CA GLY A 28 3.81 10.16 2.42
C GLY A 28 5.09 10.84 1.88
N GLY A 29 5.08 11.23 0.61
CA GLY A 29 6.23 11.84 -0.07
C GLY A 29 7.29 10.86 -0.63
N VAL A 30 7.29 9.60 -0.17
CA VAL A 30 8.24 8.55 -0.58
C VAL A 30 7.73 7.80 -1.81
N THR A 31 8.62 7.55 -2.77
CA THR A 31 8.31 6.76 -3.98
C THR A 31 8.94 5.37 -3.90
N LEU A 32 8.10 4.34 -4.00
CA LEU A 32 8.49 2.95 -4.13
C LEU A 32 8.52 2.57 -5.61
N ASN A 33 9.64 2.06 -6.08
CA ASN A 33 9.77 1.54 -7.44
C ASN A 33 9.36 0.05 -7.50
N SER A 34 9.08 -0.43 -8.70
CA SER A 34 8.90 -1.87 -8.92
C SER A 34 10.14 -2.63 -8.45
N GLY A 35 9.92 -3.76 -7.75
CA GLY A 35 11.00 -4.60 -7.20
C GLY A 35 11.37 -4.32 -5.74
N VAL A 36 10.89 -3.22 -5.13
CA VAL A 36 11.02 -3.03 -3.68
C VAL A 36 10.18 -4.10 -2.95
N SER A 37 10.80 -4.81 -2.00
CA SER A 37 10.13 -5.76 -1.11
C SER A 37 9.99 -5.14 0.29
N PHE A 38 8.79 -5.15 0.85
CA PHE A 38 8.51 -4.64 2.19
C PHE A 38 7.61 -5.60 2.97
N GLY A 39 7.58 -5.47 4.29
CA GLY A 39 6.69 -6.25 5.15
C GLY A 39 6.29 -5.45 6.38
N LYS A 40 5.55 -6.08 7.28
CA LYS A 40 5.09 -5.48 8.53
C LYS A 40 6.24 -4.84 9.30
N GLY A 41 6.01 -3.64 9.83
CA GLY A 41 6.98 -2.83 10.57
C GLY A 41 7.83 -1.90 9.72
N ILE A 42 7.77 -1.98 8.38
CA ILE A 42 8.48 -1.07 7.49
C ILE A 42 7.55 0.07 7.08
N ALA A 43 7.89 1.29 7.49
CA ALA A 43 7.10 2.48 7.20
C ALA A 43 7.69 3.31 6.04
N PHE A 44 6.82 3.75 5.12
CA PHE A 44 7.14 4.68 4.04
C PHE A 44 6.39 5.98 4.25
N GLY A 45 7.13 7.07 4.48
CA GLY A 45 6.51 8.35 4.83
C GLY A 45 5.65 8.26 6.11
N GLY A 46 6.06 7.41 7.06
CA GLY A 46 5.34 7.14 8.31
C GLY A 46 4.22 6.10 8.23
N ILE A 47 3.97 5.50 7.07
CA ILE A 47 2.86 4.55 6.87
C ILE A 47 3.40 3.13 6.66
N ASP A 48 3.01 2.20 7.53
CA ASP A 48 3.23 0.76 7.34
C ASP A 48 2.12 0.17 6.47
N LEU A 49 2.37 0.10 5.17
CA LEU A 49 1.41 -0.37 4.17
C LEU A 49 0.98 -1.83 4.40
N ALA A 50 1.81 -2.65 5.04
CA ALA A 50 1.51 -4.05 5.29
C ALA A 50 0.48 -4.27 6.42
N GLN A 51 0.06 -3.21 7.13
CA GLN A 51 -1.06 -3.26 8.06
C GLN A 51 -2.42 -3.14 7.36
N PHE A 52 -2.42 -2.74 6.09
CA PHE A 52 -3.62 -2.46 5.32
C PHE A 52 -3.81 -3.45 4.16
N VAL A 53 -3.32 -4.67 4.32
CA VAL A 53 -3.61 -5.75 3.37
C VAL A 53 -5.13 -5.91 3.28
N GLU A 54 -5.61 -6.10 2.05
CA GLU A 54 -7.05 -6.20 1.71
C GLU A 54 -7.88 -4.93 1.90
N ASN A 55 -7.37 -3.87 2.54
CA ASN A 55 -8.07 -2.58 2.60
C ASN A 55 -8.01 -1.84 1.25
N ASP A 56 -8.92 -0.87 1.11
CA ASP A 56 -8.92 0.00 -0.05
C ASP A 56 -8.14 1.29 0.21
N PHE A 57 -7.52 1.82 -0.84
CA PHE A 57 -6.81 3.08 -0.84
C PHE A 57 -7.50 4.10 -1.72
N GLU A 58 -7.45 5.35 -1.28
CA GLU A 58 -7.76 6.48 -2.12
C GLU A 58 -6.50 6.85 -2.92
N VAL A 59 -6.56 6.68 -4.25
CA VAL A 59 -5.40 6.78 -5.13
C VAL A 59 -5.64 7.82 -6.23
N ASP A 60 -4.63 8.66 -6.44
CA ASP A 60 -4.49 9.48 -7.64
C ASP A 60 -3.52 8.79 -8.62
N ILE A 61 -3.99 8.49 -9.84
CA ILE A 61 -3.21 7.74 -10.84
C ILE A 61 -2.64 8.73 -11.85
N GLN A 62 -1.32 8.73 -12.00
CA GLN A 62 -0.59 9.56 -12.96
C GLN A 62 0.30 8.67 -13.83
N GLY A 63 -0.24 8.17 -14.94
CA GLY A 63 0.46 7.17 -15.78
C GLY A 63 0.66 5.86 -15.01
N ASP A 64 1.92 5.45 -14.83
CA ASP A 64 2.31 4.26 -14.06
C ASP A 64 2.54 4.54 -12.57
N LEU A 65 2.33 5.78 -12.12
CA LEU A 65 2.48 6.20 -10.73
C LEU A 65 1.13 6.21 -9.99
N PHE A 66 1.06 5.40 -8.93
CA PHE A 66 -0.09 5.32 -8.02
C PHE A 66 0.23 6.14 -6.77
N ILE A 67 -0.42 7.29 -6.62
CA ILE A 67 -0.20 8.18 -5.48
C ILE A 67 -1.28 7.92 -4.44
N ILE A 68 -0.91 7.28 -3.33
CA ILE A 68 -1.81 7.03 -2.19
C ILE A 68 -2.04 8.35 -1.46
N LYS A 69 -3.31 8.75 -1.38
CA LYS A 69 -3.79 9.98 -0.71
C LYS A 69 -4.51 9.67 0.61
N GLY A 70 -5.12 8.50 0.72
CA GLY A 70 -5.86 8.06 1.89
C GLY A 70 -6.02 6.55 1.95
N ILE A 71 -6.46 6.06 3.10
CA ILE A 71 -6.68 4.64 3.37
C ILE A 71 -8.09 4.48 3.93
N TYR A 72 -8.90 3.66 3.28
CA TYR A 72 -10.18 3.19 3.79
C TYR A 72 -9.90 1.91 4.57
N ALA A 73 -9.46 2.05 5.82
CA ALA A 73 -9.37 0.93 6.72
C ALA A 73 -10.79 0.66 7.24
N ASP A 74 -11.28 -0.57 7.09
CA ASP A 74 -12.38 -1.00 7.93
C ASP A 74 -11.90 -0.84 9.37
N ALA A 75 -12.63 -0.07 10.16
CA ALA A 75 -12.38 0.05 11.58
C ALA A 75 -12.46 -1.38 12.13
N GLN A 76 -11.30 -2.00 12.35
CA GLN A 76 -11.19 -3.19 13.17
C GLN A 76 -11.78 -2.75 14.50
N THR A 77 -13.03 -3.12 14.75
CA THR A 77 -13.71 -2.94 16.01
C THR A 77 -12.80 -3.56 17.06
N THR A 78 -12.05 -2.72 17.76
CA THR A 78 -11.45 -3.07 19.04
C THR A 78 -12.63 -3.34 19.98
N VAL A 79 -13.12 -4.57 19.97
CA VAL A 79 -13.81 -5.12 21.12
C VAL A 79 -12.80 -5.09 22.26
N SER A 80 -13.10 -4.21 23.22
CA SER A 80 -12.36 -3.99 24.47
C SER A 80 -12.45 -5.21 25.38
#